data_AF-A0AA36ERC9-F1
#
_entry.id   AF-A0AA36ERC9-F1
#
_cell.length_a   1.000
_cell.length_b   1.000
_cell.length_c   1.000
_cell.angle_alpha   90.00
_cell.angle_beta   90.00
_cell.angle_gamma   90.00
#
_symmetry.space_group_name_H-M   'P 1'
#
loop_
_entity.id
_entity.type
_entity.pdbx_description
1 polymer ?
#
loop_
_entity_poly.entity_id
_entity_poly.type
_entity_poly.pdbx_seq_one_letter_code
_entity_poly.pdbx_strand_id
1 'polypeptide(L)'
;MMSQISQVIPVTKQLYYFKEYIKRLKKVVGIKVEGALVSISAGTNDFPISYYDLPSRRDDFSMEDYQDYILKKLQNFINELYKLGCRTMVVSGLPPMGCLPIQMLSRFSGTCLMHQNTDARVYNQKLMNLLPHIQSSLKGSQIMYTNIYTTTMKMIRNPRKHDAGIMSPFEHTEVFVLDVGGEVDLDLGNYERFLDVRRLTRDNNITTGKIYQSVLPLG
;
A
#
# COMPACT_ATOMS: atom_id res chain seq x y z
N MET A 1 11.87 -12.24 -2.10
CA MET A 1 13.17 -11.66 -2.49
C MET A 1 13.23 -10.18 -2.15
N MET A 2 12.29 -9.33 -2.60
CA MET A 2 12.20 -7.93 -2.13
C MET A 2 12.06 -7.81 -0.60
N SER A 3 11.29 -8.70 0.05
CA SER A 3 11.22 -8.77 1.52
C SER A 3 12.54 -8.98 2.26
N GLN A 4 13.54 -9.56 1.58
CA GLN A 4 14.88 -9.77 2.15
C GLN A 4 15.80 -8.57 1.86
N ILE A 5 15.57 -7.86 0.75
CA ILE A 5 16.38 -6.72 0.34
C ILE A 5 15.89 -5.42 0.99
N SER A 6 14.57 -5.25 1.19
CA SER A 6 13.95 -4.09 1.84
C SER A 6 13.53 -4.33 3.30
N GLN A 7 13.78 -5.53 3.85
CA GLN A 7 13.27 -5.96 5.17
C GLN A 7 11.74 -5.86 5.35
N VAL A 8 10.96 -5.71 4.27
CA VAL A 8 9.49 -5.59 4.35
C VAL A 8 8.82 -6.97 4.37
N ILE A 9 7.74 -7.12 5.12
CA ILE A 9 6.98 -8.37 5.21
C ILE A 9 6.29 -8.67 3.86
N PRO A 10 6.52 -9.83 3.21
CA PRO A 10 5.82 -10.21 1.98
C PRO A 10 4.30 -10.30 2.18
N VAL A 11 3.48 -9.94 1.18
CA VAL A 11 2.01 -10.01 1.25
C VAL A 11 1.48 -11.39 1.69
N THR A 12 2.11 -12.48 1.25
CA THR A 12 1.76 -13.84 1.70
C THR A 12 1.99 -14.04 3.21
N LYS A 13 3.03 -13.40 3.74
CA LYS A 13 3.38 -13.39 5.15
C LYS A 13 2.52 -12.39 5.94
N GLN A 14 2.12 -11.27 5.34
CA GLN A 14 1.12 -10.35 5.90
C GLN A 14 -0.23 -11.03 6.09
N LEU A 15 -0.69 -11.82 5.10
CA LEU A 15 -1.91 -12.63 5.24
C LEU A 15 -1.78 -13.69 6.35
N TYR A 16 -0.61 -14.30 6.49
CA TYR A 16 -0.34 -15.21 7.61
C TYR A 16 -0.39 -14.48 8.96
N TYR A 17 0.26 -13.32 9.08
CA TYR A 17 0.21 -12.51 10.31
C TYR A 17 -1.19 -11.98 10.61
N PHE A 18 -1.95 -11.60 9.60
CA PHE A 18 -3.35 -11.21 9.76
C PHE A 18 -4.19 -12.39 10.29
N LYS A 19 -4.01 -13.60 9.74
CA LYS A 19 -4.68 -14.81 10.23
C LYS A 19 -4.31 -15.13 11.68
N GLU A 20 -3.04 -15.03 12.04
CA GLU A 20 -2.58 -15.25 13.41
C GLU A 20 -3.06 -14.15 14.37
N TYR A 21 -3.07 -12.89 13.93
CA TYR A 21 -3.63 -11.76 14.66
C TYR A 21 -5.12 -11.95 14.94
N ILE A 22 -5.93 -12.29 13.92
CA ILE A 22 -7.36 -12.57 14.07
C ILE A 22 -7.60 -13.74 15.04
N LYS A 23 -6.79 -14.81 14.99
CA LYS A 23 -6.88 -15.92 15.95
C LYS A 23 -6.60 -15.46 17.39
N ARG A 24 -5.59 -14.62 17.60
CA ARG A 24 -5.25 -14.07 18.92
C ARG A 24 -6.32 -13.11 19.41
N LEU A 25 -6.82 -12.21 18.56
CA LEU A 25 -7.88 -11.26 18.89
C LEU A 25 -9.18 -11.98 19.28
N LYS A 26 -9.54 -13.05 18.57
CA LYS A 26 -10.69 -13.92 18.91
C LYS A 26 -10.54 -14.56 20.29
N LYS A 27 -9.33 -14.94 20.69
CA LYS A 27 -9.04 -15.54 22.01
C LYS A 27 -9.05 -14.53 23.16
N VAL A 28 -8.59 -13.29 22.91
CA VAL A 28 -8.42 -12.29 23.97
C VAL A 28 -9.70 -11.47 24.19
N VAL A 29 -10.39 -11.10 23.11
CA VAL A 29 -11.48 -10.10 23.17
C VAL A 29 -12.83 -10.65 22.71
N GLY A 30 -12.88 -11.87 22.14
CA GLY A 30 -14.11 -12.45 21.58
C GLY A 30 -14.65 -11.70 20.35
N ILE A 31 -13.89 -10.75 19.79
CA ILE A 31 -14.32 -9.91 18.67
C ILE A 31 -14.48 -10.76 17.41
N LYS A 32 -15.68 -10.71 16.84
CA LYS A 32 -15.96 -11.21 15.49
C LYS A 32 -15.67 -10.07 14.51
N VAL A 33 -14.92 -10.34 13.44
CA VAL A 33 -14.74 -9.41 12.30
C VAL A 33 -15.99 -9.27 11.44
N GLU A 34 -17.05 -10.01 11.79
CA GLU A 34 -18.38 -9.91 11.22
C GLU A 34 -18.95 -8.52 11.55
N GLY A 35 -19.11 -7.68 10.53
CA GLY A 35 -19.53 -6.27 10.67
C GLY A 35 -18.41 -5.23 10.58
N ALA A 36 -17.13 -5.64 10.50
CA ALA A 36 -16.04 -4.70 10.30
C ALA A 36 -15.97 -4.19 8.85
N LEU A 37 -15.57 -2.92 8.70
CA LEU A 37 -15.15 -2.34 7.43
C LEU A 37 -13.66 -2.64 7.21
N VAL A 38 -13.32 -3.28 6.10
CA VAL A 38 -11.93 -3.56 5.73
C VAL A 38 -11.51 -2.67 4.57
N SER A 39 -10.50 -1.82 4.79
CA SER A 39 -9.85 -1.06 3.71
C SER A 39 -8.64 -1.85 3.18
N ILE A 40 -8.55 -1.99 1.86
CA ILE A 40 -7.50 -2.71 1.16
C ILE A 40 -6.82 -1.75 0.19
N SER A 41 -5.53 -1.52 0.41
CA SER A 41 -4.63 -0.83 -0.52
C SER A 41 -3.52 -1.81 -0.91
N ALA A 42 -3.43 -2.14 -2.19
CA ALA A 42 -2.48 -3.12 -2.71
C ALA A 42 -1.95 -2.69 -4.08
N GLY A 43 -0.71 -3.04 -4.41
CA GLY A 43 -0.06 -2.68 -5.67
C GLY A 43 0.78 -1.40 -5.62
N THR A 44 0.60 -0.52 -4.63
CA THR A 44 1.28 0.79 -4.56
C THR A 44 2.81 0.69 -4.49
N ASN A 45 3.34 -0.41 -3.94
CA ASN A 45 4.78 -0.71 -3.93
C ASN A 45 5.21 -1.68 -5.04
N ASP A 46 4.29 -2.51 -5.53
CA ASP A 46 4.57 -3.54 -6.53
C ASP A 46 4.97 -2.93 -7.88
N PHE A 47 4.24 -1.90 -8.35
CA PHE A 47 4.58 -1.29 -9.64
C PHE A 47 5.83 -0.40 -9.58
N PRO A 48 5.91 0.64 -8.74
CA PRO A 48 7.05 1.55 -8.78
C PRO A 48 8.33 0.85 -8.35
N ILE A 49 8.29 0.03 -7.29
CA ILE A 49 9.52 -0.54 -6.74
C ILE A 49 9.86 -1.89 -7.38
N SER A 50 8.92 -2.83 -7.44
CA SER A 50 9.24 -4.20 -7.90
C SER A 50 9.32 -4.33 -9.41
N TYR A 51 8.55 -3.52 -10.15
CA TYR A 51 8.58 -3.51 -11.61
C TYR A 51 9.46 -2.37 -12.13
N TYR A 52 9.30 -1.13 -11.68
CA TYR A 52 10.01 0.01 -12.27
C TYR A 52 11.42 0.22 -11.69
N ASP A 53 11.63 0.27 -10.39
CA ASP A 53 12.95 0.61 -9.86
C ASP A 53 13.90 -0.59 -9.86
N LEU A 54 13.37 -1.80 -9.75
CA LEU A 54 14.13 -3.04 -9.73
C LEU A 54 13.83 -3.90 -10.97
N PRO A 55 14.84 -4.44 -11.67
CA PRO A 55 14.62 -5.28 -12.86
C PRO A 55 13.94 -6.62 -12.55
N SER A 56 13.85 -6.99 -11.27
CA SER A 56 13.43 -8.31 -10.78
C SER A 56 12.10 -8.84 -11.31
N ARG A 57 11.17 -7.98 -11.76
CA ARG A 57 9.89 -8.41 -12.33
C ARG A 57 9.75 -8.14 -13.81
N ARG A 58 10.53 -7.23 -14.38
CA ARG A 58 10.48 -6.94 -15.83
C ARG A 58 11.06 -8.07 -16.65
N ASP A 59 12.00 -8.82 -16.09
CA ASP A 59 12.61 -9.97 -16.75
C ASP A 59 11.64 -11.17 -16.79
N ASP A 60 10.72 -11.24 -15.83
CA ASP A 60 9.74 -12.33 -15.68
C ASP A 60 8.38 -12.03 -16.34
N PHE A 61 8.00 -10.76 -16.47
CA PHE A 61 6.65 -10.36 -16.86
C PHE A 61 6.65 -9.15 -17.79
N SER A 62 5.72 -9.17 -18.77
CA SER A 62 5.26 -7.94 -19.38
C SER A 62 4.45 -7.11 -18.38
N MET A 63 4.27 -5.81 -18.63
CA MET A 63 3.46 -4.95 -17.75
C MET A 63 2.02 -5.46 -17.65
N GLU A 64 1.45 -5.93 -18.77
CA GLU A 64 0.09 -6.48 -18.80
C GLU A 64 -0.04 -7.75 -17.95
N ASP A 65 0.89 -8.70 -18.11
CA ASP A 65 0.93 -9.94 -17.33
C ASP A 65 1.14 -9.65 -15.85
N TYR A 66 1.98 -8.66 -15.53
CA TYR A 66 2.25 -8.26 -14.15
C TYR A 66 1.02 -7.65 -13.49
N GLN A 67 0.25 -6.82 -14.21
CA GLN A 67 -1.03 -6.30 -13.71
C GLN A 67 -1.99 -7.45 -13.37
N ASP A 68 -2.12 -8.43 -14.25
CA ASP A 68 -3.02 -9.57 -14.06
C ASP A 68 -2.54 -10.48 -12.91
N TYR A 69 -1.23 -10.66 -12.77
CA TYR A 69 -0.63 -11.34 -11.64
C TYR A 69 -0.99 -10.68 -10.30
N ILE A 70 -0.84 -9.35 -10.19
CA ILE A 70 -1.17 -8.60 -8.97
C ILE A 70 -2.67 -8.65 -8.69
N LEU A 71 -3.53 -8.49 -9.71
CA LEU A 71 -4.98 -8.62 -9.56
C LEU A 71 -5.39 -10.01 -9.07
N LYS A 72 -4.71 -11.07 -9.53
CA LYS A 72 -4.96 -12.43 -9.06
C LYS A 72 -4.60 -12.60 -7.59
N LYS A 73 -3.49 -12.00 -7.13
CA LYS A 73 -3.10 -11.99 -5.71
C LYS A 73 -4.13 -11.24 -4.86
N LEU A 74 -4.59 -10.09 -5.32
CA LEU A 74 -5.63 -9.32 -4.65
C LEU A 74 -6.96 -10.08 -4.55
N GLN A 75 -7.40 -10.74 -5.64
CA GLN A 75 -8.59 -11.60 -5.62
C GLN A 75 -8.47 -12.70 -4.55
N ASN A 76 -7.31 -13.38 -4.49
CA ASN A 76 -7.08 -14.40 -3.48
C ASN A 76 -7.12 -13.82 -2.05
N PHE A 77 -6.56 -12.63 -1.84
CA PHE A 77 -6.60 -11.95 -0.55
C PHE A 77 -8.04 -11.62 -0.10
N ILE A 78 -8.85 -11.07 -1.01
CA ILE A 78 -10.28 -10.78 -0.76
C ILE A 78 -11.04 -12.06 -0.39
N ASN A 79 -10.81 -13.16 -1.10
CA ASN A 79 -11.43 -14.46 -0.80
C ASN A 79 -11.06 -14.97 0.60
N GLU A 80 -9.81 -14.78 1.03
CA GLU A 80 -9.36 -15.18 2.36
C GLU A 80 -9.96 -14.31 3.47
N LEU A 81 -10.08 -13.00 3.25
CA LEU A 81 -10.80 -12.10 4.17
C LEU A 81 -12.28 -12.50 4.30
N TYR A 82 -12.92 -12.84 3.19
CA TYR A 82 -14.30 -13.32 3.20
C TYR A 82 -14.47 -14.60 4.02
N LYS A 83 -13.55 -15.57 3.89
CA LYS A 83 -13.53 -16.80 4.71
C LYS A 83 -13.36 -16.52 6.21
N LEU A 84 -12.73 -15.39 6.56
CA LEU A 84 -12.55 -14.98 7.96
C LEU A 84 -13.79 -14.29 8.56
N GLY A 85 -14.79 -13.97 7.74
CA GLY A 85 -16.06 -13.34 8.16
C GLY A 85 -16.22 -11.89 7.70
N CYS A 86 -15.23 -11.31 7.01
CA CYS A 86 -15.36 -9.96 6.49
C CYS A 86 -16.42 -9.91 5.39
N ARG A 87 -17.32 -8.93 5.45
CA ARG A 87 -18.39 -8.75 4.47
C ARG A 87 -18.35 -7.38 3.81
N THR A 88 -17.90 -6.34 4.50
CA THR A 88 -17.79 -4.98 3.95
C THR A 88 -16.33 -4.65 3.68
N MET A 89 -15.99 -4.42 2.41
CA MET A 89 -14.62 -4.18 1.96
C MET A 89 -14.56 -2.98 1.02
N VAL A 90 -13.53 -2.18 1.17
CA VAL A 90 -13.19 -1.06 0.29
C VAL A 90 -11.83 -1.35 -0.31
N VAL A 91 -11.74 -1.34 -1.64
CA VAL A 91 -10.52 -1.65 -2.38
C VAL A 91 -10.10 -0.40 -3.14
N SER A 92 -8.95 0.15 -2.78
CA SER A 92 -8.39 1.33 -3.42
C SER A 92 -7.64 0.96 -4.70
N GLY A 93 -7.83 1.76 -5.75
CA GLY A 93 -6.97 1.71 -6.93
C GLY A 93 -5.56 2.25 -6.65
N LEU A 94 -4.70 2.23 -7.66
CA LEU A 94 -3.39 2.85 -7.63
C LEU A 94 -3.49 4.39 -7.75
N PRO A 95 -2.61 5.14 -7.05
CA PRO A 95 -2.48 6.59 -7.22
C PRO A 95 -1.73 6.92 -8.53
N PRO A 96 -1.57 8.20 -8.89
CA PRO A 96 -0.68 8.62 -9.99
C PRO A 96 0.80 8.37 -9.63
N MET A 97 1.21 7.11 -9.70
CA MET A 97 2.52 6.65 -9.21
C MET A 97 3.71 7.28 -9.93
N GLY A 98 3.55 7.71 -11.19
CA GLY A 98 4.59 8.45 -11.91
C GLY A 98 4.84 9.85 -11.37
N CYS A 99 3.96 10.36 -10.51
CA CYS A 99 4.14 11.63 -9.79
C CYS A 99 4.71 11.45 -8.38
N LEU A 100 5.10 10.23 -7.98
CA LEU A 100 5.79 10.04 -6.70
C LEU A 100 7.15 10.72 -6.75
N PRO A 101 7.59 11.42 -5.68
CA PRO A 101 8.87 12.13 -5.67
C PRO A 101 10.06 11.26 -6.11
N ILE A 102 10.11 10.00 -5.65
CA ILE A 102 11.18 9.07 -6.00
C ILE A 102 11.19 8.73 -7.50
N GLN A 103 10.02 8.67 -8.15
CA GLN A 103 9.89 8.41 -9.58
C GLN A 103 10.23 9.64 -10.42
N MET A 104 9.93 10.85 -9.93
CA MET A 104 10.27 12.10 -10.62
C MET A 104 11.78 12.39 -10.56
N LEU A 105 12.44 11.98 -9.47
CA LEU A 105 13.87 12.18 -9.27
C LEU A 105 14.72 11.13 -9.95
N SER A 106 14.25 9.87 -10.05
CA SER A 106 15.01 8.78 -10.69
C SER A 106 15.37 9.05 -12.15
N ARG A 107 14.67 9.99 -12.82
CA ARG A 107 14.95 10.42 -14.19
C ARG A 107 15.42 11.86 -14.34
N PHE A 108 15.69 12.57 -13.24
CA PHE A 108 16.03 14.00 -13.24
C PHE A 108 15.01 14.88 -14.01
N SER A 109 13.76 14.42 -14.18
CA SER A 109 12.78 15.10 -15.02
C SER A 109 12.09 16.25 -14.30
N GLY A 110 12.04 16.21 -12.97
CA GLY A 110 11.24 17.13 -12.14
C GLY A 110 9.73 17.09 -12.45
N THR A 111 9.28 16.11 -13.23
CA THR A 111 7.92 16.04 -13.80
C THR A 111 7.39 14.62 -13.74
N CYS A 112 6.06 14.47 -13.69
CA CYS A 112 5.43 13.17 -13.61
C CYS A 112 5.77 12.27 -14.80
N LEU A 113 6.08 11.00 -14.53
CA LEU A 113 6.30 9.98 -15.55
C LEU A 113 4.96 9.48 -16.11
N MET A 114 4.59 9.98 -17.30
CA MET A 114 3.27 9.73 -17.88
C MET A 114 3.00 8.25 -18.21
N HIS A 115 4.01 7.48 -18.60
CA HIS A 115 3.83 6.05 -18.89
C HIS A 115 3.41 5.26 -17.63
N GLN A 116 4.04 5.51 -16.49
CA GLN A 116 3.64 4.88 -15.22
C GLN A 116 2.23 5.31 -14.79
N ASN A 117 1.88 6.58 -15.03
CA ASN A 117 0.54 7.08 -14.77
C ASN A 117 -0.53 6.45 -15.69
N THR A 118 -0.17 6.11 -16.93
CA THR A 118 -1.03 5.36 -17.84
C THR A 118 -1.24 3.94 -17.32
N ASP A 119 -0.17 3.25 -16.91
CA ASP A 119 -0.27 1.89 -16.39
C ASP A 119 -1.10 1.80 -15.10
N ALA A 120 -0.98 2.79 -14.21
CA ALA A 120 -1.82 2.89 -13.03
C ALA A 120 -3.31 2.97 -13.40
N ARG A 121 -3.65 3.73 -14.45
CA ARG A 121 -5.03 3.86 -14.94
C ARG A 121 -5.52 2.57 -15.60
N VAL A 122 -4.67 1.87 -16.36
CA VAL A 122 -5.02 0.58 -16.97
C VAL A 122 -5.28 -0.46 -15.88
N TYR A 123 -4.40 -0.57 -14.88
CA TYR A 123 -4.62 -1.44 -13.73
C TYR A 123 -5.93 -1.10 -13.00
N ASN A 124 -6.19 0.19 -12.74
CA ASN A 124 -7.42 0.63 -12.07
C ASN A 124 -8.68 0.27 -12.86
N GLN A 125 -8.63 0.36 -14.19
CA GLN A 125 -9.74 -0.06 -15.04
C GLN A 125 -9.96 -1.58 -14.94
N LYS A 126 -8.89 -2.39 -14.99
CA LYS A 126 -8.97 -3.84 -14.79
C LYS A 126 -9.55 -4.18 -13.41
N LEU A 127 -9.12 -3.48 -12.36
CA LEU A 127 -9.63 -3.65 -10.99
C LEU A 127 -11.12 -3.32 -10.89
N MET A 128 -11.55 -2.19 -11.45
CA MET A 128 -12.96 -1.79 -11.48
C MET A 128 -13.85 -2.83 -12.16
N ASN A 129 -13.33 -3.48 -13.21
CA ASN A 129 -14.05 -4.55 -13.90
C ASN A 129 -14.06 -5.86 -13.08
N LEU A 130 -12.96 -6.16 -12.37
CA LEU A 130 -12.80 -7.39 -11.58
C LEU A 130 -13.66 -7.42 -10.31
N LEU A 131 -13.77 -6.31 -9.57
CA LEU A 131 -14.42 -6.28 -8.25
C LEU A 131 -15.91 -6.72 -8.29
N PRO A 132 -16.74 -6.30 -9.27
CA PRO A 132 -18.10 -6.81 -9.41
C PRO A 132 -18.17 -8.33 -9.63
N HIS A 133 -17.22 -8.89 -10.39
CA HIS A 133 -17.14 -10.35 -10.60
C HIS A 133 -16.73 -11.09 -9.33
N ILE A 134 -15.85 -10.52 -8.51
CA ILE A 134 -15.51 -11.09 -7.20
C ILE A 134 -16.75 -11.03 -6.29
N GLN A 135 -17.39 -9.87 -6.19
CA GLN A 135 -18.56 -9.68 -5.32
C GLN A 135 -19.70 -10.64 -5.66
N SER A 136 -19.98 -10.89 -6.95
CA SER A 136 -21.04 -11.82 -7.36
C SER A 136 -20.80 -13.26 -6.90
N SER A 137 -19.53 -13.66 -6.72
CA SER A 137 -19.15 -14.97 -6.20
C SER A 137 -19.16 -15.05 -4.66
N LEU A 138 -19.20 -13.91 -3.96
CA LEU A 138 -19.11 -13.80 -2.51
C LEU A 138 -20.43 -13.29 -1.92
N LYS A 139 -21.40 -14.20 -1.76
CA LYS A 139 -22.76 -13.87 -1.31
C LYS A 139 -22.76 -13.07 0.01
N GLY A 140 -23.53 -11.98 0.03
CA GLY A 140 -23.66 -11.12 1.22
C GLY A 140 -22.44 -10.23 1.48
N SER A 141 -21.47 -10.17 0.56
CA SER A 141 -20.40 -9.17 0.61
C SER A 141 -20.82 -7.85 -0.06
N GLN A 142 -20.26 -6.76 0.43
CA GLN A 142 -20.24 -5.45 -0.19
C GLN A 142 -18.78 -5.07 -0.42
N ILE A 143 -18.40 -4.90 -1.68
CA ILE A 143 -17.04 -4.60 -2.12
C ILE A 143 -17.10 -3.33 -2.95
N MET A 144 -16.52 -2.26 -2.42
CA MET A 144 -16.54 -0.93 -3.04
C MET A 144 -15.16 -0.57 -3.58
N TYR A 145 -15.13 0.02 -4.78
CA TYR A 145 -13.91 0.58 -5.33
C TYR A 145 -13.73 2.03 -4.87
N THR A 146 -12.50 2.40 -4.49
CA THR A 146 -12.13 3.79 -4.23
C THR A 146 -11.13 4.29 -5.26
N ASN A 147 -11.52 5.34 -5.99
CA ASN A 147 -10.65 6.02 -6.95
C ASN A 147 -9.76 7.05 -6.23
N ILE A 148 -8.59 6.60 -5.77
CA ILE A 148 -7.59 7.51 -5.21
C ILE A 148 -6.81 8.25 -6.31
N TYR A 149 -6.71 7.68 -7.52
CA TYR A 149 -5.95 8.29 -8.63
C TYR A 149 -6.40 9.72 -8.94
N THR A 150 -7.70 9.90 -9.21
CA THR A 150 -8.24 11.20 -9.64
C THR A 150 -8.13 12.23 -8.53
N THR A 151 -8.39 11.82 -7.28
CA THR A 151 -8.31 12.69 -6.11
C THR A 151 -6.87 13.16 -5.87
N THR A 152 -5.92 12.24 -5.83
CA THR A 152 -4.50 12.57 -5.66
C THR A 152 -3.98 13.44 -6.82
N MET A 153 -4.36 13.14 -8.06
CA MET A 153 -3.94 13.94 -9.21
C MET A 153 -4.52 15.38 -9.19
N LYS A 154 -5.72 15.57 -8.65
CA LYS A 154 -6.29 16.92 -8.43
C LYS A 154 -5.50 17.70 -7.38
N MET A 155 -5.09 17.05 -6.30
CA MET A 155 -4.25 17.64 -5.26
C MET A 155 -2.88 18.05 -5.83
N ILE A 156 -2.24 17.16 -6.59
CA ILE A 156 -0.93 17.42 -7.24
C ILE A 156 -1.02 18.60 -8.22
N ARG A 157 -2.08 18.66 -9.04
CA ARG A 157 -2.22 19.71 -10.06
C ARG A 157 -2.64 21.06 -9.50
N ASN A 158 -3.35 21.07 -8.37
CA ASN A 158 -3.84 22.29 -7.75
C ASN A 158 -3.77 22.19 -6.22
N PRO A 159 -2.55 22.24 -5.64
CA PRO A 159 -2.36 22.09 -4.20
C PRO A 159 -3.10 23.19 -3.44
N ARG A 160 -3.01 24.45 -3.89
CA ARG A 160 -3.64 25.62 -3.25
C ARG A 160 -5.16 25.50 -3.09
N LYS A 161 -5.85 24.75 -3.95
CA LYS A 161 -7.32 24.57 -3.87
C LYS A 161 -7.72 23.45 -2.91
N HIS A 162 -6.81 22.54 -2.58
CA HIS A 162 -7.06 21.37 -1.73
C HIS A 162 -6.26 21.41 -0.42
N ASP A 163 -5.48 22.46 -0.21
CA ASP A 163 -4.67 22.68 0.97
C ASP A 163 -5.46 23.44 2.03
N ALA A 164 -6.10 22.70 2.94
CA ALA A 164 -6.65 23.22 4.17
C ALA A 164 -5.59 23.29 5.30
N GLY A 165 -4.31 23.46 4.96
CA GLY A 165 -3.18 23.44 5.91
C GLY A 165 -2.61 22.05 6.21
N ILE A 166 -3.11 21.00 5.55
CA ILE A 166 -2.70 19.59 5.77
C ILE A 166 -1.54 19.19 4.85
N MET A 167 -1.26 19.98 3.80
CA MET A 167 -0.09 19.78 2.92
C MET A 167 1.05 20.74 3.29
N SER A 168 1.12 21.17 4.56
CA SER A 168 2.29 21.87 5.09
C SER A 168 3.54 21.01 4.83
N PRO A 169 4.63 21.57 4.26
CA PRO A 169 5.87 20.82 4.04
C PRO A 169 6.55 20.35 5.34
N PHE A 170 5.99 20.71 6.51
CA PHE A 170 6.50 20.36 7.83
C PHE A 170 5.70 19.28 8.56
N GLU A 171 4.52 18.89 8.07
CA GLU A 171 3.67 17.90 8.75
C GLU A 171 3.01 16.95 7.75
N HIS A 172 3.34 15.66 7.85
CA HIS A 172 2.68 14.57 7.11
C HIS A 172 2.12 13.56 8.12
N THR A 173 0.80 13.43 8.15
CA THR A 173 0.10 12.52 9.07
C THR A 173 0.12 11.09 8.55
N GLU A 174 1.17 10.35 8.90
CA GLU A 174 1.21 8.87 8.92
C GLU A 174 2.40 8.41 9.80
N VAL A 175 2.66 9.14 10.90
CA VAL A 175 3.85 8.97 11.73
C VAL A 175 3.45 8.55 13.15
N PHE A 176 3.97 7.42 13.59
CA PHE A 176 3.94 6.92 14.97
C PHE A 176 5.35 7.01 15.56
N VAL A 177 5.46 7.38 16.83
CA VAL A 177 6.75 7.43 17.53
C VAL A 177 6.88 6.18 18.39
N LEU A 178 7.82 5.30 18.03
CA LEU A 178 8.17 4.11 18.83
C LEU A 178 8.68 4.51 20.22
N ASP A 179 8.69 3.58 21.19
CA ASP A 179 9.18 3.84 22.56
C ASP A 179 10.65 4.32 22.58
N VAL A 180 11.43 3.95 21.56
CA VAL A 180 12.82 4.41 21.35
C VAL A 180 12.92 5.77 20.64
N GLY A 181 11.81 6.50 20.52
CA GLY A 181 11.71 7.82 19.91
C GLY A 181 11.82 7.81 18.38
N GLY A 182 11.58 6.68 17.72
CA GLY A 182 11.69 6.55 16.26
C GLY A 182 10.39 6.86 15.54
N GLU A 183 10.41 7.83 14.63
CA GLU A 183 9.28 8.10 13.73
C GLU A 183 9.14 6.97 12.69
N VAL A 184 8.00 6.31 12.70
CA VAL A 184 7.66 5.17 11.86
C VAL A 184 6.28 5.28 11.25
N ASP A 185 6.05 4.56 10.15
CA ASP A 185 4.71 4.37 9.60
C ASP A 185 3.74 3.87 10.70
N LEU A 186 2.51 4.40 10.73
CA LEU A 186 1.48 4.08 11.73
C LEU A 186 1.20 2.57 11.85
N ASP A 187 1.37 1.84 10.74
CA ASP A 187 1.23 0.38 10.72
C ASP A 187 2.26 -0.33 11.61
N LEU A 188 3.50 0.18 11.67
CA LEU A 188 4.56 -0.35 12.53
C LEU A 188 4.29 -0.08 14.02
N GLY A 189 3.73 1.09 14.34
CA GLY A 189 3.31 1.43 15.70
C GLY A 189 2.19 0.55 16.25
N ASN A 190 1.24 0.17 15.38
CA ASN A 190 0.20 -0.78 15.72
C ASN A 190 0.77 -2.18 16.04
N TYR A 191 1.83 -2.62 15.34
CA TYR A 191 2.46 -3.91 15.66
C TYR A 191 3.24 -3.90 16.98
N GLU A 192 3.95 -2.82 17.31
CA GLU A 192 4.66 -2.69 18.60
C GLU A 192 3.69 -2.80 19.78
N ARG A 193 2.60 -2.02 19.74
CA ARG A 193 1.66 -1.88 20.85
C ARG A 193 0.78 -3.11 21.09
N PHE A 194 0.38 -3.81 20.03
CA PHE A 194 -0.60 -4.89 20.13
C PHE A 194 0.00 -6.31 20.08
N LEU A 195 1.25 -6.46 19.65
CA LEU A 195 1.91 -7.77 19.54
C LEU A 195 3.08 -7.95 20.53
N ASP A 196 3.34 -6.96 21.40
CA ASP A 196 4.47 -6.92 22.35
C ASP A 196 5.83 -7.17 21.65
N VAL A 197 5.96 -6.67 20.41
CA VAL A 197 7.19 -6.80 19.61
C VAL A 197 8.12 -5.65 19.98
N ARG A 198 8.82 -5.79 21.13
CA ARG A 198 9.74 -4.77 21.68
C ARG A 198 11.08 -4.64 20.93
N ARG A 199 11.14 -5.10 19.68
CA ARG A 199 12.36 -5.14 18.85
C ARG A 199 12.21 -4.40 17.53
N LEU A 200 11.18 -3.58 17.38
CA LEU A 200 11.11 -2.63 16.27
C LEU A 200 11.99 -1.44 16.62
N THR A 201 12.96 -1.18 15.75
CA THR A 201 13.89 -0.05 15.87
C THR A 201 13.63 0.92 14.73
N ARG A 202 14.26 2.11 14.81
CA ARG A 202 14.23 3.08 13.72
C ARG A 202 14.57 2.43 12.37
N ASP A 203 15.48 1.46 12.33
CA ASP A 203 15.96 0.83 11.08
C ASP A 203 14.93 -0.05 10.38
N ASN A 204 13.85 -0.43 11.07
CA ASN A 204 12.75 -1.17 10.48
C ASN A 204 11.78 -0.29 9.69
N ASN A 205 12.00 1.03 9.72
CA ASN A 205 11.25 2.00 8.95
C ASN A 205 12.12 2.60 7.82
N ILE A 206 11.66 2.40 6.57
CA ILE A 206 12.25 2.99 5.37
C ILE A 206 11.44 4.23 5.03
N THR A 207 12.04 5.41 5.25
CA THR A 207 11.49 6.69 4.80
C THR A 207 12.32 7.24 3.65
N THR A 208 11.68 7.97 2.74
CA THR A 208 12.37 8.69 1.66
C THR A 208 13.47 9.61 2.21
N GLY A 209 13.28 10.19 3.42
CA GLY A 209 14.28 11.01 4.12
C GLY A 209 15.60 10.29 4.44
N LYS A 210 15.55 9.02 4.85
CA LYS A 210 16.76 8.22 5.12
C LYS A 210 17.52 7.84 3.86
N ILE A 211 16.79 7.68 2.75
CA ILE A 211 17.38 7.46 1.43
C ILE A 211 18.06 8.76 0.95
N TYR A 212 17.47 9.94 1.17
CA TYR A 212 18.13 11.20 0.84
C TYR A 212 19.43 11.43 1.62
N GLN A 213 19.46 11.06 2.91
CA GLN A 213 20.61 11.29 3.78
C GLN A 213 21.83 10.40 3.44
N SER A 214 21.61 9.25 2.76
CA SER A 214 22.69 8.35 2.34
C SER A 214 23.18 8.59 0.91
N VAL A 215 22.44 9.37 0.10
CA VAL A 215 22.71 9.57 -1.32
C VAL A 215 23.10 11.03 -1.64
N LEU A 216 22.73 11.99 -0.80
CA LEU A 216 23.16 13.38 -0.93
C LEU A 216 24.42 13.62 -0.09
N PRO A 217 25.57 14.01 -0.67
CA PRO A 217 26.69 14.50 0.12
C PRO A 217 26.24 15.78 0.82
N LEU A 218 26.24 15.76 2.15
CA LEU A 218 26.09 16.96 2.97
C LEU A 218 27.29 17.86 2.67
N GLY A 219 27.06 18.92 1.89
CA GLY A 219 27.95 20.07 1.76
C GLY A 219 27.64 21.08 2.85
#